data_AF-A0A1F4U1E8-F1
#
_entry.id   AF-A0A1F4U1E8-F1
#
_cell.length_a   1.000
_cell.length_b   1.000
_cell.length_c   1.000
_cell.angle_alpha   90.00
_cell.angle_beta   90.00
_cell.angle_gamma   90.00
#
_symmetry.space_group_name_H-M   'P 1'
#
loop_
_entity.id
_entity.type
_entity.pdbx_description
1 polymer ?
#
loop_
_entity_poly.entity_id
_entity_poly.type
_entity_poly.pdbx_seq_one_letter_code
_entity_poly.pdbx_strand_id
1 'polypeptide(L)' 'GSIKKDDFWGKRKLSYEINHQTEGFYSVSEFEIEPSKVSSLKQKLNLMQEVVRYLVTAK' A
#
# COMPACT_ATOMS: atom_id res chain seq x y z
N GLY A 1 -13.67 -7.78 -4.07
CA GLY A 1 -12.90 -7.14 -5.14
C GLY A 1 -12.02 -8.18 -5.78
N SER A 2 -11.61 -7.96 -7.03
CA SER A 2 -10.67 -8.82 -7.77
C SER A 2 -9.34 -8.09 -7.91
N ILE A 3 -8.23 -8.82 -7.83
CA ILE A 3 -6.90 -8.27 -8.12
C ILE A 3 -6.67 -8.45 -9.62
N LYS A 4 -6.34 -7.37 -10.32
CA LYS A 4 -6.01 -7.38 -11.75
C LYS A 4 -4.53 -7.60 -12.00
N LYS A 5 -3.71 -6.93 -11.21
CA LYS A 5 -2.25 -6.96 -11.36
C LYS A 5 -1.61 -6.83 -9.99
N ASP A 6 -0.53 -7.57 -9.78
CA ASP A 6 0.30 -7.46 -8.60
C ASP A 6 1.76 -7.34 -9.06
N ASP A 7 2.38 -6.20 -8.76
CA ASP A 7 3.79 -5.92 -9.06
C ASP A 7 4.54 -5.74 -7.74
N PHE A 8 5.32 -6.74 -7.35
CA PHE A 8 6.24 -6.64 -6.21
C PHE A 8 7.61 -6.13 -6.66
N TRP A 9 8.00 -4.96 -6.19
CA TRP A 9 9.28 -4.33 -6.52
C TRP A 9 10.41 -4.68 -5.54
N GLY A 10 10.08 -5.32 -4.41
CA GLY A 10 11.07 -5.70 -3.42
C GLY A 10 11.61 -4.53 -2.60
N LYS A 11 12.79 -4.75 -2.02
CA LYS A 11 13.43 -3.84 -1.07
C LYS A 11 14.09 -2.67 -1.80
N ARG A 12 13.78 -1.43 -1.39
CA ARG A 12 14.38 -0.21 -1.94
C ARG A 12 14.73 0.75 -0.80
N LYS A 13 15.78 1.55 -1.00
CA LYS A 13 16.19 2.60 -0.07
C LYS A 13 15.27 3.81 -0.18
N LEU A 14 14.83 4.32 0.97
CA LEU A 14 13.99 5.51 1.05
C LEU A 14 14.86 6.78 0.89
N SER A 15 14.29 7.84 0.31
CA SER A 15 15.00 9.13 0.17
C SER A 15 15.22 9.82 1.52
N TYR A 16 14.40 9.51 2.51
CA TYR A 16 14.49 9.98 3.89
C TYR A 16 13.92 8.91 4.82
N GLU A 17 14.28 8.99 6.10
CA GLU A 17 13.80 8.08 7.13
C GLU A 17 12.29 8.23 7.37
N ILE A 18 11.58 7.11 7.42
CA ILE A 18 10.15 7.05 7.79
C ILE A 18 10.04 6.04 8.92
N ASN A 19 9.46 6.45 10.07
CA ASN A 19 9.33 5.58 11.25
C ASN A 19 10.63 4.86 11.63
N HIS A 20 11.77 5.55 11.60
CA HIS A 20 13.10 4.99 11.88
C HIS A 20 13.58 3.90 10.91
N GLN A 21 12.95 3.82 9.73
CA GLN A 21 13.37 2.93 8.65
C GLN A 21 13.96 3.74 7.50
N THR A 22 15.09 3.28 6.97
CA THR A 22 15.78 3.86 5.81
C THR A 22 15.57 3.04 4.53
N GLU A 23 14.94 1.88 4.65
CA GLU A 23 14.64 0.95 3.57
C GLU A 23 13.22 0.39 3.76
N GLY A 24 12.57 0.03 2.66
CA GLY A 24 11.22 -0.55 2.71
C GLY A 24 10.93 -1.42 1.50
N PHE A 25 9.89 -2.24 1.61
CA PHE A 25 9.40 -3.07 0.51
C PHE A 25 8.29 -2.34 -0.24
N TYR A 26 8.38 -2.35 -1.57
CA TYR A 26 7.39 -1.74 -2.44
C TYR A 26 6.56 -2.83 -3.14
N SER A 27 5.24 -2.72 -3.03
CA SER A 27 4.26 -3.52 -3.77
C SER A 27 3.23 -2.57 -4.38
N VAL A 28 2.93 -2.76 -5.65
CA VAL A 28 1.94 -2.00 -6.40
C VAL A 28 0.94 -3.00 -6.96
N SER A 29 -0.30 -2.94 -6.45
CA SER A 29 -1.36 -3.85 -6.88
C SER A 29 -2.51 -3.05 -7.49
N GLU A 30 -2.96 -3.45 -8.67
CA GLU A 30 -4.20 -2.97 -9.27
C GLU A 30 -5.33 -3.91 -8.87
N PHE A 31 -6.40 -3.37 -8.30
CA PHE A 31 -7.56 -4.14 -7.88
C PHE A 31 -8.85 -3.41 -8.20
N GLU A 32 -9.91 -4.17 -8.43
CA GLU A 32 -11.28 -3.67 -8.52
C GLU A 32 -11.99 -3.89 -7.19
N ILE A 33 -12.59 -2.84 -6.65
CA ILE A 33 -13.40 -2.93 -5.46
C ILE A 33 -14.59 -1.97 -5.58
N GLU A 34 -15.66 -2.32 -4.89
CA GLU A 34 -16.82 -1.45 -4.74
C GLU A 34 -16.42 -0.16 -3.97
N PRO A 35 -16.84 1.03 -4.44
CA PRO A 35 -16.46 2.31 -3.81
C PRO A 35 -16.81 2.38 -2.32
N SER A 36 -17.92 1.75 -1.91
CA SER A 36 -18.37 1.65 -0.52
C SER A 36 -17.35 1.00 0.41
N LYS A 37 -16.51 0.09 -0.12
CA LYS A 37 -15.54 -0.70 0.66
C LYS A 37 -14.15 -0.08 0.71
N VAL A 38 -13.89 1.00 -0.05
CA VAL A 38 -12.58 1.69 -0.06
C VAL A 38 -12.27 2.29 1.30
N SER A 39 -13.28 2.83 2.00
CA SER A 39 -13.10 3.39 3.35
C SER A 39 -12.62 2.32 4.35
N SER A 40 -13.28 1.16 4.37
CA SER A 40 -12.90 0.04 5.22
C SER A 40 -11.52 -0.51 4.89
N LEU A 41 -11.12 -0.49 3.62
CA LEU A 41 -9.76 -0.87 3.21
C LEU A 41 -8.72 0.10 3.79
N LYS A 42 -8.94 1.41 3.67
CA LYS A 42 -8.02 2.42 4.25
C LYS A 42 -7.90 2.29 5.76
N GLN A 43 -9.01 2.00 6.45
CA GLN A 43 -9.01 1.73 7.89
C GLN A 43 -8.13 0.52 8.23
N LYS A 44 -8.26 -0.60 7.49
CA LYS A 44 -7.43 -1.79 7.71
C LYS A 44 -5.95 -1.49 7.47
N LEU A 45 -5.61 -0.76 6.39
CA LEU A 45 -4.23 -0.37 6.10
C LEU A 45 -3.63 0.53 7.20
N ASN A 46 -4.42 1.42 7.80
CA ASN A 46 -3.97 2.25 8.91
C ASN A 46 -3.69 1.45 10.21
N LEU A 47 -4.36 0.31 10.40
CA LEU A 47 -4.17 -0.56 11.57
C LEU A 47 -2.95 -1.48 11.42
N MET A 48 -2.48 -1.68 10.18
CA MET A 48 -1.31 -2.52 9.88
C MET A 48 -0.03 -1.76 10.16
N GLN A 49 0.64 -2.07 11.28
CA GLN A 49 1.91 -1.42 11.66
C GLN A 49 3.05 -1.68 10.67
N GLU A 50 2.99 -2.79 9.93
CA GLU A 50 3.96 -3.13 8.89
C GLU A 50 3.88 -2.17 7.68
N VAL A 51 2.74 -1.51 7.47
CA VAL A 51 2.53 -0.56 6.39
C VAL A 51 2.90 0.84 6.86
N VAL A 52 4.13 1.26 6.57
CA VAL A 52 4.62 2.61 6.94
C VAL A 52 4.03 3.73 6.07
N ARG A 53 3.66 3.43 4.81
CA ARG A 53 3.06 4.37 3.87
C ARG A 53 2.30 3.61 2.79
N TYR A 54 1.14 4.13 2.41
CA TYR A 54 0.39 3.65 1.25
C TYR A 54 -0.19 4.82 0.45
N LEU A 55 -0.52 4.56 -0.81
CA LEU A 55 -1.24 5.49 -1.67
C LEU A 55 -2.33 4.69 -2.39
N VAL A 56 -3.58 5.14 -2.27
CA VAL A 56 -4.72 4.57 -3.00
C VAL A 56 -5.26 5.65 -3.91
N THR A 57 -5.18 5.42 -5.22
CA THR A 57 -5.76 6.29 -6.25
C THR A 57 -6.85 5.54 -7.00
N ALA A 58 -7.94 6.23 -7.34
CA ALA A 58 -8.85 5.76 -8.36
C ALA A 58 -8.28 6.15 -9.72
N LYS A 59 -8.51 5.30 -10.72
CA LYS A 59 -8.21 5.61 -12.12
C LYS A 59 -9.44 6.22 -12.78
#